data_AF-A0A9X2BBY3-F1
#
_entry.id   AF-A0A9X2BBY3-F1
#
_cell.length_a   1.000
_cell.length_b   1.000
_cell.length_c   1.000
_cell.angle_alpha   90.00
_cell.angle_beta   90.00
_cell.angle_gamma   90.00
#
_symmetry.space_group_name_H-M   'P 1'
#
loop_
_entity.id
_entity.type
_entity.pdbx_description
1 polymer ?
#
loop_
_entity_poly.entity_id
_entity_poly.type
_entity_poly.pdbx_seq_one_letter_code
_entity_poly.pdbx_strand_id
1 'polypeptide(L)'
;MIKKSGFILVFFVLSMLIPTTAYAGWDYQGSDVFTKQSKNFKSGGGSFKFCLSKNSKEGSYRLMEEDPFNPDDWVSYEEKDPTGYEPSFPNIGFDSKGCVVYHNISKYVDGTDGQAELYIKKWTGGNSKVYAYD
;
A
#
# COMPACT_ATOMS: atom_id res chain seq x y z
N MET A 1 21.03 -59.26 30.57
CA MET A 1 20.92 -57.79 30.64
C MET A 1 20.93 -57.24 29.22
N ILE A 2 19.77 -56.80 28.70
CA ILE A 2 19.63 -56.31 27.33
C ILE A 2 19.74 -54.79 27.37
N LYS A 3 20.84 -54.22 26.84
CA LYS A 3 20.99 -52.78 26.64
C LYS A 3 20.11 -52.37 25.46
N LYS A 4 19.08 -51.56 25.72
CA LYS A 4 18.28 -50.90 24.70
C LYS A 4 18.99 -49.62 24.30
N SER A 5 19.60 -49.60 23.13
CA SER A 5 20.13 -48.38 22.51
C SER A 5 18.95 -47.57 21.96
N GLY A 6 18.71 -46.40 22.55
CA GLY A 6 17.69 -45.47 22.09
C GLY A 6 18.08 -44.87 20.73
N PHE A 7 17.20 -45.02 19.74
CA PHE A 7 17.30 -44.35 18.45
C PHE A 7 16.84 -42.90 18.64
N ILE A 8 17.76 -41.94 18.54
CA ILE A 8 17.42 -40.51 18.48
C ILE A 8 17.15 -40.18 17.01
N LEU A 9 15.88 -39.86 16.71
CA LEU A 9 15.44 -39.45 15.39
C LEU A 9 15.57 -37.91 15.31
N VAL A 10 16.65 -37.44 14.69
CA VAL A 10 16.88 -36.00 14.46
C VAL A 10 16.03 -35.58 13.25
N PHE A 11 14.97 -34.83 13.49
CA PHE A 11 14.21 -34.17 12.41
C PHE A 11 15.00 -32.95 11.92
N PHE A 12 15.69 -33.11 10.80
CA PHE A 12 16.24 -31.98 10.05
C PHE A 12 15.10 -31.32 9.28
N VAL A 13 14.55 -30.23 9.81
CA VAL A 13 13.59 -29.39 9.07
C VAL A 13 14.39 -28.60 8.06
N LEU A 14 14.45 -29.11 6.83
CA LEU A 14 15.01 -28.39 5.70
C LEU A 14 14.04 -27.27 5.35
N SER A 15 14.30 -26.06 5.87
CA SER A 15 13.57 -24.85 5.47
C SER A 15 13.86 -24.62 3.99
N MET A 16 12.90 -24.94 3.13
CA MET A 16 12.97 -24.58 1.72
C MET A 16 12.95 -23.05 1.64
N LEU A 17 14.11 -22.45 1.41
CA LEU A 17 14.21 -21.08 0.92
C LEU A 17 13.49 -21.08 -0.43
N ILE A 18 12.23 -20.66 -0.43
CA ILE A 18 11.50 -20.39 -1.67
C ILE A 18 12.23 -19.23 -2.31
N PRO A 19 12.87 -19.39 -3.48
CA PRO A 19 13.42 -18.26 -4.19
C PRO A 19 12.24 -17.37 -4.59
N THR A 20 12.07 -16.25 -3.89
CA THR A 20 11.23 -15.16 -4.36
C THR A 20 11.96 -14.58 -5.55
N THR A 21 11.62 -15.05 -6.75
CA THR A 21 11.97 -14.33 -7.97
C THR A 21 11.33 -12.95 -7.83
N ALA A 22 12.12 -11.93 -7.51
CA ALA A 22 11.71 -10.54 -7.61
C ALA A 22 11.31 -10.33 -9.07
N TYR A 23 10.01 -10.36 -9.33
CA TYR A 23 9.48 -9.99 -10.62
C TYR A 23 9.73 -8.49 -10.75
N ALA A 24 10.36 -8.05 -11.83
CA ALA A 24 10.40 -6.62 -12.15
C ALA A 24 8.95 -6.18 -12.45
N GLY A 25 8.22 -5.78 -11.42
CA GLY A 25 6.78 -5.58 -11.46
C GLY A 25 6.29 -4.93 -10.17
N TRP A 26 5.01 -4.62 -10.14
CA TRP A 26 4.35 -4.03 -8.99
C TRP A 26 3.77 -5.14 -8.10
N ASP A 27 4.05 -5.11 -6.81
CA ASP A 27 3.56 -6.04 -5.80
C ASP A 27 2.14 -5.66 -5.37
N TYR A 28 1.20 -6.58 -5.54
CA TYR A 28 -0.21 -6.28 -5.25
C TYR A 28 -0.49 -6.23 -3.74
N GLN A 29 -0.96 -5.09 -3.27
CA GLN A 29 -1.27 -4.84 -1.84
C GLN A 29 -2.76 -5.07 -1.51
N GLY A 30 -3.61 -5.22 -2.53
CA GLY A 30 -5.02 -5.53 -2.34
C GLY A 30 -5.96 -4.61 -3.11
N SER A 31 -7.25 -4.75 -2.81
CA SER A 31 -8.29 -3.88 -3.34
C SER A 31 -9.37 -3.60 -2.31
N ASP A 32 -10.17 -2.58 -2.60
CA ASP A 32 -11.32 -2.21 -1.79
C ASP A 32 -12.42 -1.51 -2.62
N VAL A 33 -13.65 -1.55 -2.12
CA VAL A 33 -14.80 -0.80 -2.65
C VAL A 33 -15.26 0.20 -1.60
N PHE A 34 -15.24 1.48 -1.95
CA PHE A 34 -15.45 2.56 -0.98
C PHE A 34 -16.25 3.73 -1.55
N THR A 35 -16.88 4.48 -0.65
CA THR A 35 -17.60 5.74 -0.96
C THR A 35 -16.83 6.99 -0.57
N LYS A 36 -16.08 6.93 0.53
CA LYS A 36 -15.31 8.06 1.08
C LYS A 36 -13.84 7.73 1.32
N GLN A 37 -13.56 6.58 1.90
CA GLN A 37 -12.20 6.15 2.23
C GLN A 37 -12.10 4.65 2.03
N SER A 38 -11.01 4.20 1.40
CA SER A 38 -10.67 2.79 1.35
C SER A 38 -10.12 2.31 2.69
N LYS A 39 -10.02 0.99 2.85
CA LYS A 39 -9.11 0.40 3.84
C LYS A 39 -7.66 0.88 3.64
N ASN A 40 -6.83 0.59 4.64
CA ASN A 40 -5.40 0.83 4.58
C ASN A 40 -4.71 -0.31 3.79
N PHE A 41 -3.72 0.08 3.01
CA PHE A 41 -2.83 -0.76 2.23
C PHE A 41 -1.41 -0.54 2.75
N LYS A 42 -0.70 -1.64 2.99
CA LYS A 42 0.67 -1.57 3.49
C LYS A 42 1.65 -1.30 2.34
N SER A 43 2.69 -0.53 2.61
CA SER A 43 3.81 -0.30 1.68
C SER A 43 5.14 -0.38 2.42
N GLY A 44 6.14 -1.01 1.79
CA GLY A 44 7.52 -1.02 2.26
C GLY A 44 8.31 0.24 1.88
N GLY A 45 7.67 1.22 1.24
CA GLY A 45 8.31 2.43 0.74
C GLY A 45 8.64 2.38 -0.75
N GLY A 46 9.52 3.26 -1.22
CA GLY A 46 9.84 3.37 -2.64
C GLY A 46 8.72 4.09 -3.39
N SER A 47 7.92 3.36 -4.17
CA SER A 47 6.79 3.92 -4.92
C SER A 47 5.52 3.15 -4.63
N PHE A 48 4.38 3.84 -4.58
CA PHE A 48 3.09 3.21 -4.41
C PHE A 48 2.18 3.60 -5.57
N LYS A 49 1.49 2.61 -6.12
CA LYS A 49 0.56 2.81 -7.24
C LYS A 49 -0.83 2.40 -6.82
N PHE A 50 -1.81 3.21 -7.17
CA PHE A 50 -3.20 2.75 -7.15
C PHE A 50 -3.89 2.96 -8.48
N CYS A 51 -4.80 2.04 -8.80
CA CYS A 51 -5.60 2.05 -10.01
C CYS A 51 -7.08 1.99 -9.66
N LEU A 52 -7.89 2.81 -10.31
CA LEU A 52 -9.33 2.74 -10.20
C LEU A 52 -9.89 1.77 -11.23
N SER A 53 -10.92 1.01 -10.84
CA SER A 53 -11.69 0.25 -11.82
C SER A 53 -12.37 1.20 -12.82
N LYS A 54 -12.61 0.75 -14.05
CA LYS A 54 -13.30 1.52 -15.10
C LYS A 54 -14.68 2.03 -14.69
N ASN A 55 -15.34 1.35 -13.75
CA ASN A 55 -16.68 1.70 -13.27
C ASN A 55 -16.65 2.62 -12.04
N SER A 56 -15.46 3.01 -11.56
CA SER A 56 -15.33 3.94 -10.46
C SER A 56 -15.89 5.30 -10.86
N LYS A 57 -16.68 5.90 -9.97
CA LYS A 57 -17.33 7.18 -10.28
C LYS A 57 -16.32 8.31 -10.33
N GLU A 58 -16.51 9.24 -11.27
CA GLU A 58 -15.76 10.50 -11.30
C GLU A 58 -15.76 11.17 -9.92
N GLY A 59 -14.64 11.77 -9.58
CA GLY A 59 -14.38 12.41 -8.30
C GLY A 59 -12.90 12.65 -8.12
N SER A 60 -12.55 13.52 -7.17
CA SER A 60 -11.16 13.74 -6.81
C SER A 60 -10.73 12.71 -5.77
N TYR A 61 -9.60 12.04 -6.05
CA TYR A 61 -9.02 11.03 -5.18
C TYR A 61 -7.66 11.53 -4.67
N ARG A 62 -7.30 11.11 -3.46
CA ARG A 62 -6.04 11.47 -2.82
C ARG A 62 -5.49 10.26 -2.06
N LEU A 63 -4.17 10.10 -2.08
CA LEU A 63 -3.47 9.16 -1.22
C LEU A 63 -3.18 9.84 0.12
N MET A 64 -3.55 9.17 1.20
CA MET A 64 -3.31 9.59 2.57
C MET A 64 -2.47 8.53 3.26
N GLU A 65 -1.70 8.93 4.24
CA GLU A 65 -1.07 8.04 5.21
C GLU A 65 -1.79 8.18 6.55
N GLU A 66 -2.04 7.05 7.20
CA GLU A 66 -2.63 6.98 8.53
C GLU A 66 -1.52 7.07 9.58
N ASP A 67 -1.54 8.15 10.37
CA ASP A 67 -0.71 8.28 11.57
C ASP A 67 -1.61 8.06 12.81
N PRO A 68 -1.41 7.01 13.61
CA PRO A 68 -2.24 6.74 14.79
C PRO A 68 -2.02 7.75 15.94
N PHE A 69 -1.00 8.60 15.88
CA PHE A 69 -0.59 9.53 16.92
C PHE A 69 -0.68 11.02 16.50
N ASN A 70 -0.80 11.32 15.20
CA ASN A 70 -1.02 12.66 14.64
C ASN A 70 -2.20 12.68 13.64
N PRO A 71 -2.64 13.85 13.13
CA PRO A 71 -3.58 13.89 12.02
C PRO A 71 -2.98 13.22 10.78
N ASP A 72 -3.74 12.34 10.11
CA ASP A 72 -3.37 11.68 8.86
C ASP A 72 -2.69 12.61 7.86
N ASP A 73 -1.51 12.21 7.40
CA ASP A 73 -0.69 13.01 6.50
C ASP A 73 -1.12 12.82 5.04
N TRP A 74 -1.13 13.93 4.30
CA TRP A 74 -1.32 13.87 2.86
C TRP A 74 -0.02 13.42 2.18
N VAL A 75 -0.13 12.36 1.38
CA VAL A 75 0.95 11.94 0.48
C VAL A 75 0.96 12.81 -0.78
N SER A 76 1.91 13.75 -0.85
CA SER A 76 2.01 14.72 -1.95
C SER A 76 2.30 14.04 -3.29
N TYR A 77 1.48 14.34 -4.30
CA TYR A 77 1.74 14.02 -5.70
C TYR A 77 2.67 15.11 -6.26
N GLU A 78 3.96 14.79 -6.45
CA GLU A 78 5.00 15.71 -6.95
C GLU A 78 5.30 16.98 -6.10
N GLU A 79 5.79 16.91 -4.85
CA GLU A 79 6.42 18.06 -4.12
C GLU A 79 5.79 19.49 -4.26
N LYS A 80 4.52 19.62 -4.67
CA LYS A 80 3.91 20.88 -5.08
C LYS A 80 2.73 21.17 -4.17
N ASP A 81 3.06 21.37 -2.91
CA ASP A 81 2.39 22.37 -2.09
C ASP A 81 3.31 22.76 -0.92
N PRO A 82 4.09 23.85 -1.05
CA PRO A 82 4.97 24.32 0.02
C PRO A 82 4.23 25.04 1.16
N THR A 83 2.89 25.15 1.11
CA THR A 83 2.11 25.94 2.07
C THR A 83 1.52 25.13 3.22
N GLY A 84 1.53 23.80 3.14
CA GLY A 84 0.99 22.92 4.18
C GLY A 84 -0.53 23.05 4.39
N TYR A 85 -1.24 23.74 3.49
CA TYR A 85 -2.68 23.95 3.56
C TYR A 85 -3.28 24.07 2.14
N GLU A 86 -3.87 23.00 1.62
CA GLU A 86 -4.42 23.01 0.24
C GLU A 86 -5.88 22.52 0.21
N PRO A 87 -6.86 23.45 0.08
CA PRO A 87 -8.27 23.14 -0.12
C PRO A 87 -8.61 22.67 -1.55
N SER A 88 -7.66 22.68 -2.49
CA SER A 88 -7.84 22.09 -3.82
C SER A 88 -7.44 20.62 -3.80
N PHE A 89 -8.38 19.74 -4.11
CA PHE A 89 -8.03 18.37 -4.48
C PHE A 89 -7.47 18.42 -5.91
N PRO A 90 -6.15 18.32 -6.13
CA PRO A 90 -5.60 18.39 -7.48
C PRO A 90 -6.20 17.25 -8.31
N ASN A 91 -6.39 17.52 -9.59
CA ASN A 91 -6.73 16.48 -10.55
C ASN A 91 -5.50 15.56 -10.64
N ILE A 92 -5.50 14.46 -9.89
CA ILE A 92 -4.37 13.54 -9.86
C ILE A 92 -4.17 12.96 -11.26
N GLY A 93 -2.92 12.93 -11.72
CA GLY A 93 -2.55 12.56 -13.09
C GLY A 93 -2.72 11.06 -13.34
N PHE A 94 -3.98 10.60 -13.39
CA PHE A 94 -4.28 9.25 -13.83
C PHE A 94 -3.79 9.05 -15.26
N ASP A 95 -3.09 7.95 -15.49
CA ASP A 95 -2.76 7.52 -16.83
C ASP A 95 -4.00 7.05 -17.60
N SER A 96 -3.82 6.69 -18.87
CA SER A 96 -4.91 6.18 -19.73
C SER A 96 -5.54 4.86 -19.25
N LYS A 97 -4.94 4.21 -18.24
CA LYS A 97 -5.44 2.98 -17.62
C LYS A 97 -6.15 3.25 -16.28
N GLY A 98 -6.24 4.51 -15.86
CA GLY A 98 -6.84 4.89 -14.58
C GLY A 98 -5.94 4.60 -13.37
N CYS A 99 -4.63 4.60 -13.57
CA CYS A 99 -3.62 4.39 -12.53
C CYS A 99 -2.84 5.67 -12.23
N VAL A 100 -2.40 5.82 -10.99
CA VAL A 100 -1.50 6.90 -10.55
C VAL A 100 -0.38 6.29 -9.72
N VAL A 101 0.82 6.84 -9.85
CA VAL A 101 2.01 6.43 -9.09
C VAL A 101 2.45 7.58 -8.21
N TYR A 102 2.66 7.29 -6.93
CA TYR A 102 3.30 8.16 -5.96
C TYR A 102 4.71 7.63 -5.70
N HIS A 103 5.67 8.53 -5.65
CA HIS A 103 7.08 8.20 -5.43
C HIS A 103 7.51 8.67 -4.04
N ASN A 104 8.65 8.16 -3.58
CA ASN A 104 9.25 8.52 -2.30
C ASN A 104 8.33 8.25 -1.11
N ILE A 105 7.67 7.09 -1.12
CA ILE A 105 6.81 6.63 -0.02
C ILE A 105 7.63 6.26 1.21
N SER A 106 8.92 5.95 1.03
CA SER A 106 9.83 5.58 2.12
C SER A 106 9.87 6.58 3.28
N LYS A 107 9.51 7.85 3.06
CA LYS A 107 9.46 8.86 4.13
C LYS A 107 8.25 8.73 5.07
N TYR A 108 7.24 7.96 4.67
CA TYR A 108 6.04 7.65 5.45
C TYR A 108 6.07 6.22 6.02
N VAL A 109 7.19 5.51 5.87
CA VAL A 109 7.36 4.19 6.46
C VAL A 109 7.73 4.39 7.92
N ASP A 110 6.83 3.99 8.82
CA ASP A 110 7.01 4.23 10.23
C ASP A 110 6.52 3.03 11.09
N GLY A 111 6.16 3.29 12.35
CA GLY A 111 5.62 2.28 13.25
C GLY A 111 6.61 1.18 13.65
N THR A 112 6.08 0.12 14.27
CA THR A 112 6.89 -1.02 14.72
C THR A 112 6.98 -2.13 13.69
N ASP A 113 6.07 -2.17 12.71
CA ASP A 113 6.09 -3.12 11.60
C ASP A 113 6.88 -2.61 10.39
N GLY A 114 7.31 -1.35 10.39
CA GLY A 114 8.19 -0.77 9.39
C GLY A 114 7.51 -0.69 8.02
N GLN A 115 6.24 -0.30 8.01
CA GLN A 115 5.44 -0.12 6.81
C GLN A 115 4.73 1.24 6.84
N ALA A 116 4.31 1.73 5.68
CA ALA A 116 3.38 2.86 5.59
C ALA A 116 1.95 2.35 5.47
N GLU A 117 1.01 2.99 6.17
CA GLU A 117 -0.42 2.70 6.16
C GLU A 117 -1.16 3.64 5.23
N LEU A 118 -1.31 3.24 3.97
CA LEU A 118 -1.82 4.12 2.93
C LEU A 118 -3.29 3.87 2.62
N TYR A 119 -4.09 4.93 2.50
CA TYR A 119 -5.48 4.81 2.06
C TYR A 119 -5.86 5.85 1.02
N ILE A 120 -6.88 5.53 0.23
CA ILE A 120 -7.40 6.42 -0.79
C ILE A 120 -8.65 7.10 -0.26
N LYS A 121 -8.59 8.43 -0.18
CA LYS A 121 -9.72 9.29 0.18
C LYS A 121 -10.38 9.86 -1.07
N LYS A 122 -11.70 9.91 -1.06
CA LYS A 122 -12.55 10.47 -2.10
C LYS A 122 -13.50 11.50 -1.50
N TRP A 123 -13.64 12.65 -2.15
CA TRP A 123 -14.46 13.75 -1.64
C TRP A 123 -15.93 13.68 -2.09
N THR A 124 -16.18 13.38 -3.36
CA THR A 124 -17.53 13.38 -3.97
C THR A 124 -17.74 12.18 -4.86
N GLY A 125 -18.92 11.57 -4.82
CA GLY A 125 -19.36 10.55 -5.80
C GLY A 125 -19.83 9.25 -5.15
N GLY A 126 -20.26 8.30 -5.98
CA GLY A 126 -20.67 6.97 -5.53
C GLY A 126 -19.51 5.99 -5.36
N ASN A 127 -19.86 4.71 -5.14
CA ASN A 127 -18.92 3.61 -4.97
C ASN A 127 -17.81 3.62 -6.03
N SER A 128 -16.58 3.44 -5.56
CA SER A 128 -15.37 3.30 -6.36
C SER A 128 -14.67 2.03 -5.97
N LYS A 129 -13.98 1.39 -6.92
CA LYS A 129 -13.13 0.24 -6.62
C LYS A 129 -11.69 0.59 -6.93
N VAL A 130 -10.81 0.41 -5.96
CA VAL A 130 -9.37 0.68 -6.08
C VAL A 130 -8.57 -0.61 -5.96
N TYR A 131 -7.45 -0.67 -6.67
CA TYR A 131 -6.43 -1.70 -6.57
C TYR A 131 -5.11 -1.00 -6.22
N ALA A 132 -4.44 -1.48 -5.18
CA ALA A 132 -3.20 -0.91 -4.67
C ALA A 132 -2.02 -1.83 -4.96
N TYR A 133 -0.87 -1.23 -5.22
CA TYR A 133 0.38 -1.90 -5.51
C TYR A 133 1.57 -1.12 -4.94
N ASP A 134 2.63 -1.84 -4.62
CA ASP A 134 3.91 -1.34 -4.11
C ASP A 134 5.05 -1.75 -5.06
#